data_AF-A0A528HYN0-F1
#
_entry.id   AF-A0A528HYN0-F1
#
_cell.length_a   1.000
_cell.length_b   1.000
_cell.length_c   1.000
_cell.angle_alpha   90.00
_cell.angle_beta   90.00
_cell.angle_gamma   90.00
#
_symmetry.space_group_name_H-M   'P 1'
#
loop_
_entity.id
_entity.type
_entity.pdbx_description
1 polymer ?
#
loop_
_entity_poly.entity_id
_entity_poly.type
_entity_poly.pdbx_seq_one_letter_code
_entity_poly.pdbx_strand_id
1 'polypeptide(L)' 'HLNYPAWDPHAPFGGFKQSGNGREYGIEGMLEYLEVKSILGYF' A
#
# COMPACT_ATOMS: atom_id res chain seq x y z
N HIS A 1 5.95 -15.31 -3.64
CA HIS A 1 7.36 -15.75 -3.47
C HIS A 1 7.66 -16.86 -4.46
N LEU A 2 8.70 -16.72 -5.28
CA LEU A 2 9.19 -17.76 -6.20
C LEU A 2 10.67 -18.02 -5.88
N ASN A 3 11.05 -19.28 -5.63
CA ASN A 3 12.43 -19.68 -5.29
C ASN A 3 13.02 -18.96 -4.07
N TYR A 4 12.23 -18.74 -3.01
CA TYR A 4 12.70 -18.17 -1.73
C TYR A 4 13.47 -16.85 -1.86
N PRO A 5 12.85 -15.78 -2.41
CA PRO A 5 13.50 -14.49 -2.45
C PRO A 5 13.69 -13.97 -1.01
N ALA A 6 14.65 -13.06 -0.82
CA ALA A 6 14.74 -12.27 0.40
C ALA A 6 13.44 -11.45 0.60
N TRP A 7 13.16 -11.11 1.86
CA TRP A 7 12.03 -10.25 2.19
C TRP A 7 12.27 -8.83 1.65
N ASP A 8 11.21 -8.23 1.10
CA ASP A 8 11.23 -6.86 0.58
C ASP A 8 10.23 -5.99 1.39
N PRO A 9 10.71 -5.03 2.20
CA PRO A 9 9.86 -4.13 2.98
C PRO A 9 9.14 -3.07 2.13
N HIS A 10 9.48 -2.93 0.84
CA HIS A 10 8.83 -1.99 -0.06
C HIS A 10 7.67 -2.61 -0.84
N ALA A 11 7.58 -3.94 -0.89
CA ALA A 11 6.49 -4.62 -1.56
C ALA A 11 5.20 -4.50 -0.72
N PRO A 12 4.04 -4.16 -1.31
CA PRO A 12 2.79 -4.07 -0.59
C PRO A 12 2.36 -5.44 -0.07
N PHE A 13 2.05 -5.50 1.22
CA PHE A 13 1.58 -6.70 1.91
C PHE A 13 0.08 -6.60 2.23
N GLY A 14 -0.68 -7.67 2.01
CA GLY A 14 -2.10 -7.68 2.36
C GLY A 14 -2.86 -8.86 1.78
N GLY A 15 -4.10 -9.00 2.24
CA GLY A 15 -4.96 -10.13 1.91
C GLY A 15 -5.79 -9.95 0.65
N PHE A 16 -6.44 -11.06 0.25
CA PHE A 16 -7.58 -11.07 -0.65
C PHE A 16 -8.78 -11.72 0.07
N LYS A 17 -10.01 -11.31 -0.27
CA LYS A 17 -11.27 -11.86 0.27
C LYS A 17 -11.36 -11.69 1.80
N GLN A 18 -11.57 -12.78 2.53
CA GLN A 18 -11.74 -12.78 3.98
C GLN A 18 -10.43 -12.52 4.75
N SER A 19 -9.29 -12.49 4.06
CA SER A 19 -7.99 -12.17 4.68
C SER A 19 -7.79 -10.66 4.92
N GLY A 20 -8.78 -9.82 4.58
CA GLY A 20 -8.77 -8.38 4.84
C GLY A 20 -8.83 -7.54 3.57
N ASN A 21 -9.01 -6.23 3.75
CA ASN A 21 -8.98 -5.21 2.72
C ASN A 21 -7.97 -4.12 3.12
N GLY A 22 -7.24 -3.59 2.14
CA GLY A 22 -6.12 -2.67 2.35
C GLY A 22 -4.74 -3.30 2.15
N ARG A 23 -3.69 -2.47 2.29
CA ARG A 23 -2.29 -2.87 2.16
C ARG A 23 -1.42 -2.25 3.25
N GLU A 24 -0.42 -2.99 3.69
CA GLU A 24 0.66 -2.54 4.56
C GLU A 24 1.98 -2.54 3.78
N TYR A 25 3.03 -1.93 4.35
CA TYR A 25 4.36 -1.80 3.76
C TYR A 25 4.40 -0.94 2.48
N GLY A 26 5.62 -0.59 2.04
CA GLY A 26 5.78 0.25 0.85
C GLY A 26 5.14 1.63 0.96
N ILE A 27 4.89 2.24 -0.20
CA ILE A 27 4.18 3.52 -0.29
C ILE A 27 2.67 3.31 -0.08
N GLU A 28 2.17 2.17 -0.49
CA GLU A 28 0.78 1.75 -0.40
C GLU A 28 0.31 1.75 1.05
N GLY A 29 1.11 1.19 1.97
CA GLY A 29 0.80 1.20 3.39
C GLY A 29 0.79 2.59 4.02
N MET A 30 1.59 3.53 3.52
CA MET A 30 1.54 4.93 3.99
C MET A 30 0.26 5.62 3.48
N LEU A 31 -0.11 5.38 2.22
CA LEU A 31 -1.29 5.99 1.60
C LEU A 31 -2.60 5.54 2.26
N GLU A 32 -2.67 4.35 2.87
CA GLU A 32 -3.86 3.92 3.64
C GLU A 32 -4.16 4.82 4.86
N TYR A 33 -3.20 5.65 5.30
CA TYR A 33 -3.37 6.61 6.40
C TYR A 33 -3.52 8.06 5.93
N LEU A 34 -3.54 8.30 4.62
CA LEU A 34 -3.61 9.64 4.04
C LEU A 34 -4.87 9.80 3.19
N GLU A 35 -5.51 10.95 3.32
CA GLU A 35 -6.61 11.33 2.44
C GLU A 35 -6.08 12.07 1.21
N VAL A 36 -6.60 11.71 0.03
CA VAL A 36 -6.32 12.44 -1.20
C VAL A 36 -7.15 13.73 -1.23
N LYS A 37 -6.48 14.87 -1.41
CA LYS A 37 -7.12 16.18 -1.58
C LYS A 37 -6.71 16.80 -2.92
N SER A 38 -7.68 17.35 -3.64
CA SER A 38 -7.46 18.15 -4.86
C SER A 38 -7.78 19.62 -4.60
N ILE A 39 -6.92 20.54 -5.05
CA ILE A 39 -7.13 21.99 -4.96
C ILE A 39 -7.17 22.56 -6.38
N LEU A 40 -8.33 23.04 -6.81
CA LEU A 40 -8.53 23.65 -8.12
C LEU A 40 -8.31 25.16 -8.04
N GLY A 41 -7.69 25.74 -9.07
CA GLY A 41 -7.44 27.18 -9.11
C GLY A 41 -6.35 27.67 -8.16
N TYR A 42 -5.41 26.80 -7.78
CA TYR A 42 -4.23 27.18 -7.02
C TYR A 42 -3.21 27.84 -7.95
N PHE A 43 -3.06 29.15 -7.82
CA PHE A 43 -2.04 29.98 -8.46
C PHE A 43 -1.60 31.05 -7.46
#